data_AF-A0A926SFX0-F1
#
_entry.id   AF-A0A926SFX0-F1
#
_cell.length_a   1.000
_cell.length_b   1.000
_cell.length_c   1.000
_cell.angle_alpha   90.00
_cell.angle_beta   90.00
_cell.angle_gamma   90.00
#
_symmetry.space_group_name_H-M   'P 1'
#
loop_
_entity.id
_entity.type
_entity.pdbx_description
1 polymer ?
#
loop_
_entity_poly.entity_id
_entity_poly.type
_entity_poly.pdbx_seq_one_letter_code
_entity_poly.pdbx_strand_id
1 'polypeptide(L)'
;MGKAGKALKQVLSTYGISQNRLAVTMGINRSTVHQWVNEISDPLAEAVTHMIKALRQINSTAAEDFIDLYLERQPPQPSAEPEDNL
;
A
#
# COMPACT_ATOMS: atom_id res chain seq x y z
N MET A 1 6.39 -14.58 -1.12
CA MET A 1 5.42 -13.52 -0.78
C MET A 1 6.20 -12.27 -0.41
N GLY A 2 6.41 -11.35 -1.35
CA GLY A 2 7.12 -10.10 -1.05
C GLY A 2 6.27 -9.16 -0.20
N LYS A 3 6.90 -8.53 0.79
CA LYS A 3 6.26 -7.57 1.72
C LYS A 3 5.49 -6.48 0.98
N ALA A 4 6.05 -6.00 -0.14
CA ALA A 4 5.46 -4.93 -0.95
C ALA A 4 4.13 -5.31 -1.59
N GLY A 5 3.97 -6.54 -2.12
CA GLY A 5 2.73 -6.96 -2.75
C GLY A 5 1.56 -7.03 -1.76
N LYS A 6 1.84 -7.54 -0.55
CA LYS A 6 0.86 -7.60 0.55
C LYS A 6 0.46 -6.21 1.05
N ALA A 7 1.44 -5.36 1.35
CA ALA A 7 1.20 -3.98 1.76
C ALA A 7 0.37 -3.23 0.70
N LEU A 8 0.71 -3.40 -0.57
CA LEU A 8 0.00 -2.78 -1.67
C LEU A 8 -1.45 -3.26 -1.75
N LYS A 9 -1.69 -4.57 -1.70
CA LYS A 9 -3.04 -5.15 -1.74
C LYS A 9 -3.91 -4.59 -0.62
N GLN A 10 -3.36 -4.52 0.60
CA GLN A 10 -4.06 -3.99 1.77
C GLN A 10 -4.43 -2.52 1.58
N VAL A 11 -3.47 -1.66 1.25
CA VAL A 11 -3.69 -0.21 1.05
C VAL A 11 -4.72 0.05 -0.05
N LEU A 12 -4.60 -0.63 -1.20
CA LEU A 12 -5.55 -0.46 -2.29
C LEU A 12 -6.99 -0.81 -1.87
N SER A 13 -7.15 -1.88 -1.08
CA SER A 13 -8.45 -2.28 -0.55
C SER A 13 -8.99 -1.30 0.50
N THR A 14 -8.16 -0.89 1.46
CA THR A 14 -8.56 0.02 2.55
C THR A 14 -9.05 1.37 2.04
N TYR A 15 -8.37 1.91 1.02
CA TYR A 15 -8.67 3.24 0.49
C TYR A 15 -9.54 3.23 -0.77
N GLY A 16 -10.04 2.06 -1.21
CA GLY A 16 -10.84 1.93 -2.42
C GLY A 16 -10.10 2.35 -3.71
N ILE A 17 -8.77 2.20 -3.74
CA ILE A 17 -7.94 2.57 -4.89
C ILE A 17 -7.87 1.37 -5.84
N SER A 18 -8.36 1.55 -7.08
CA SER A 18 -8.27 0.49 -8.08
C SER A 18 -6.83 0.29 -8.58
N GLN A 19 -6.46 -0.96 -8.91
CA GLN A 19 -5.17 -1.28 -9.53
C GLN A 19 -4.92 -0.47 -10.81
N ASN A 20 -5.99 -0.20 -11.57
CA ASN A 20 -5.90 0.61 -12.79
C ASN A 20 -5.55 2.07 -12.49
N ARG A 21 -6.15 2.66 -11.43
CA ARG A 21 -5.85 4.04 -11.02
C ARG A 21 -4.38 4.17 -10.62
N LEU A 22 -3.85 3.20 -9.87
CA LEU A 22 -2.43 3.17 -9.53
C LEU A 22 -1.56 3.06 -10.79
N ALA A 23 -1.88 2.12 -11.69
CA ALA A 23 -1.11 1.89 -12.92
C ALA A 23 -1.03 3.14 -13.82
N VAL A 24 -2.16 3.81 -14.03
CA VAL A 24 -2.22 5.07 -14.80
C VAL A 24 -1.39 6.16 -14.14
N THR A 25 -1.47 6.31 -12.82
CA THR A 25 -0.70 7.31 -12.06
C THR A 25 0.81 7.02 -12.11
N MET A 26 1.20 5.75 -12.12
CA MET A 26 2.58 5.31 -12.28
C MET A 26 3.10 5.34 -13.73
N GLY A 27 2.21 5.49 -14.72
CA GLY A 27 2.57 5.41 -16.14
C GLY A 27 2.99 4.01 -16.61
N ILE A 28 2.50 2.94 -15.95
CA ILE A 28 2.84 1.55 -16.26
C ILE A 28 1.62 0.73 -16.67
N ASN A 29 1.86 -0.49 -17.16
CA ASN A 29 0.78 -1.40 -17.51
C ASN A 29 0.04 -1.90 -16.25
N ARG A 30 -1.30 -1.92 -16.29
CA ARG A 30 -2.15 -2.50 -15.26
C ARG A 30 -1.77 -3.95 -14.92
N SER A 31 -1.35 -4.74 -15.91
CA SER A 31 -0.93 -6.14 -15.71
C SER A 31 0.26 -6.25 -14.75
N THR A 32 1.16 -5.27 -14.74
CA THR A 32 2.29 -5.21 -13.79
C THR A 32 1.80 -5.02 -12.36
N VAL A 33 0.86 -4.09 -12.13
CA VAL A 33 0.23 -3.89 -10.82
C VAL A 33 -0.55 -5.15 -10.39
N HIS A 34 -1.25 -5.78 -11.33
CA HIS A 34 -1.96 -7.04 -11.06
C HIS A 34 -1.01 -8.15 -10.62
N GLN A 35 0.17 -8.28 -11.25
CA GLN A 35 1.17 -9.26 -10.86
C GLN A 35 1.70 -9.03 -9.44
N TRP A 36 1.93 -7.76 -9.04
CA TRP A 36 2.36 -7.43 -7.68
C TRP A 36 1.27 -7.71 -6.63
N VAL A 37 0.03 -7.32 -6.92
CA VAL A 37 -1.10 -7.50 -5.98
C VAL A 37 -1.49 -8.97 -5.81
N ASN A 38 -1.33 -9.79 -6.85
CA ASN A 38 -1.58 -11.23 -6.79
C ASN A 38 -0.32 -12.06 -6.50
N GLU A 39 0.77 -11.40 -6.11
CA GLU A 39 2.01 -12.05 -5.67
C GLU A 39 2.63 -12.98 -6.74
N ILE A 40 2.37 -12.69 -8.03
CA ILE A 40 2.96 -13.38 -9.19
C ILE A 40 4.43 -12.96 -9.35
N SER A 41 4.74 -11.70 -9.06
CA SER A 41 6.10 -11.16 -9.05
C SER A 41 6.22 -10.10 -7.97
N ASP A 42 7.43 -9.92 -7.44
CA ASP A 42 7.68 -8.85 -6.46
C ASP A 42 8.13 -7.57 -7.19
N PRO A 43 7.65 -6.39 -6.75
CA PRO A 43 8.17 -5.12 -7.26
C PRO A 43 9.61 -4.90 -6.79
N LEU A 44 10.45 -4.38 -7.70
CA LEU A 44 11.81 -3.94 -7.38
C LEU A 44 11.81 -2.69 -6.49
N ALA A 45 12.94 -2.39 -5.84
CA ALA A 45 13.07 -1.23 -4.96
C ALA A 45 12.72 0.11 -5.65
N GLU A 46 13.08 0.25 -6.93
CA GLU A 46 12.68 1.41 -7.75
C GLU A 46 11.16 1.51 -7.92
N ALA A 47 10.51 0.37 -8.21
CA ALA A 47 9.06 0.30 -8.33
C ALA A 47 8.37 0.65 -7.00
N VAL A 48 8.92 0.23 -5.86
CA VAL A 48 8.42 0.64 -4.53
C VAL A 48 8.45 2.15 -4.35
N THR A 49 9.55 2.80 -4.73
CA THR A 49 9.67 4.26 -4.69
C THR A 49 8.62 4.95 -5.57
N HIS A 50 8.36 4.39 -6.77
CA HIS A 50 7.35 4.93 -7.68
C HIS A 50 5.92 4.71 -7.16
N MET A 51 5.66 3.57 -6.51
CA MET A 51 4.37 3.31 -5.86
C MET A 51 4.08 4.33 -4.76
N ILE A 52 5.06 4.64 -3.91
CA ILE A 52 4.90 5.66 -2.85
C ILE A 52 4.55 7.02 -3.45
N LYS A 53 5.26 7.44 -4.50
CA LYS A 53 4.98 8.72 -5.19
C LYS A 53 3.58 8.74 -5.80
N ALA A 54 3.19 7.66 -6.48
CA ALA A 54 1.88 7.55 -7.12
C ALA A 54 0.73 7.49 -6.10
N LEU A 55 0.88 6.70 -5.03
CA LEU A 55 -0.06 6.66 -3.92
C LEU A 55 -0.20 8.05 -3.31
N ARG A 56 0.90 8.78 -3.10
CA ARG A 56 0.85 10.14 -2.51
C ARG A 56 0.09 11.14 -3.37
N GLN A 57 0.13 10.98 -4.69
CA GLN A 57 -0.69 11.78 -5.63
C GLN A 57 -2.18 11.40 -5.57
N ILE A 58 -2.50 10.13 -5.34
CA ILE A 58 -3.88 9.63 -5.26
C ILE A 58 -4.52 9.95 -3.90
N ASN A 59 -3.80 9.66 -2.82
CA ASN A 59 -4.18 9.82 -1.43
C ASN A 59 -2.90 9.79 -0.57
N SER A 60 -2.56 10.91 0.07
CA SER A 60 -1.36 11.02 0.90
C SER A 60 -1.34 10.05 2.08
N THR A 61 -2.48 9.80 2.72
CA THR A 61 -2.60 8.86 3.85
C THR A 61 -2.35 7.42 3.40
N ALA A 62 -2.88 7.03 2.23
CA ALA A 62 -2.63 5.72 1.66
C ALA A 62 -1.13 5.46 1.38
N ALA A 63 -0.37 6.51 1.06
CA ALA A 63 1.07 6.41 0.85
C ALA A 63 1.83 6.19 2.16
N GLU A 64 1.47 6.89 3.23
CA GLU A 64 2.09 6.70 4.55
C GLU A 64 1.77 5.31 5.10
N ASP A 65 0.51 4.87 5.03
CA ASP A 65 0.12 3.51 5.44
C ASP A 65 0.86 2.44 4.64
N PHE A 66 1.09 2.66 3.34
CA PHE A 66 1.89 1.74 2.54
C PHE A 66 3.35 1.68 3.01
N ILE A 67 3.95 2.81 3.37
CA ILE A 67 5.31 2.86 3.93
C ILE A 67 5.37 2.09 5.25
N ASP A 68 4.42 2.33 6.15
CA ASP A 68 4.39 1.69 7.46
C ASP A 68 4.20 0.17 7.33
N LEU A 69 3.26 -0.27 6.50
CA LEU A 69 3.04 -1.70 6.21
C LEU A 69 4.26 -2.34 5.55
N TYR A 70 4.89 -1.67 4.58
CA TYR A 70 6.05 -2.21 3.87
C TYR A 70 7.29 -2.35 4.76
N LEU A 71 7.51 -1.38 5.65
CA LEU A 71 8.60 -1.36 6.60
C LEU A 71 8.28 -2.13 7.90
N GLU A 72 7.09 -2.72 8.00
CA GLU A 72 6.56 -3.37 9.20
C GLU A 72 6.64 -2.47 10.44
N ARG A 73 6.54 -1.15 10.23
CA ARG A 73 6.32 -0.19 11.32
C ARG A 73 4.87 -0.36 11.70
N GLN A 74 4.59 -0.81 12.92
CA GLN A 74 3.22 -0.84 13.42
C GLN A 74 2.58 0.52 13.15
N PRO A 75 1.44 0.60 12.43
CA PRO A 75 0.65 1.82 12.48
C PRO A 75 0.34 2.08 13.96
N PRO A 76 0.32 3.34 14.42
CA PRO A 76 -0.10 3.64 15.78
C PRO A 76 -1.46 2.99 15.98
N GLN A 77 -1.53 1.99 16.86
CA GLN A 77 -2.80 1.42 17.27
C GLN A 77 -3.61 2.59 17.83
N PRO A 78 -4.82 2.88 17.30
CA PRO A 78 -5.71 3.78 18.00
C PRO A 78 -5.99 3.13 19.35
N SER A 79 -5.43 3.76 20.38
CA SER A 79 -5.70 3.61 21.81
C SER A 79 -6.68 2.50 22.15
N ALA A 80 -6.16 1.41 22.71
CA ALA A 80 -6.91 0.71 23.74
C ALA A 80 -7.12 1.73 24.86
N GLU A 81 -8.26 2.42 24.83
CA GLU A 81 -8.79 3.09 26.01
C GLU A 81 -8.87 2.01 27.10
N PRO A 82 -8.24 2.19 28.26
CA PRO A 82 -8.50 1.31 29.37
C PRO A 82 -9.99 1.45 29.71
N GLU A 83 -10.74 0.36 29.54
CA GLU A 83 -12.10 0.23 30.03
C GLU A 83 -12.13 0.71 31.48
N ASP A 84 -12.95 1.74 31.71
CA ASP A 84 -13.36 2.21 33.02
C ASP A 84 -13.89 1.00 33.80
N ASN A 85 -13.04 0.40 34.63
CA ASN A 85 -13.46 -0.60 35.60
C ASN A 85 -14.00 0.15 36.83
N LEU A 86 -15.31 0.41 36.76
CA LEU A 86 -16.19 0.72 37.89
C LEU A 86 -16.15 -0.37 38.96
#